data_AF-A0A183C131-F1
#
_entry.id   AF-A0A183C131-F1
#
_cell.length_a   1.000
_cell.length_b   1.000
_cell.length_c   1.000
_cell.angle_alpha   90.00
_cell.angle_beta   90.00
_cell.angle_gamma   90.00
#
_symmetry.space_group_name_H-M   'P 1'
#
loop_
_entity.id
_entity.type
_entity.pdbx_description
1 polymer ?
#
loop_
_entity_poly.entity_id
_entity_poly.type
_entity_poly.pdbx_seq_one_letter_code
_entity_poly.pdbx_strand_id
1 'polypeptide(L)'
;MLGNCSLDQNRLSAHRVSGFGSSGFGLSTFERNEKAKMEHALALNSLESAVYDYTAKLEEDSFSGFGTEEELQLVRQKLKEMKDWLEDMPNETSVEELKQKRREVVESSSFIKKSSPIRKLKNRKRQKEELENELSNPGNAEQKNPGLTLENIWNSNACHPHLTLSEPVQLSDSKLSKSLLVVKHNKKKSKCSSVFAVHPIPKTSAGIFYYEVTILGEATDSTEMPYNKWH
;
A
#
# COMPACT_ATOMS: atom_id res chain seq x y z
N MET A 1 -1.13 -93.18 -15.72
CA MET A 1 -2.49 -92.85 -15.27
C MET A 1 -2.98 -91.70 -16.13
N LEU A 2 -3.84 -92.01 -17.10
CA LEU A 2 -4.40 -91.08 -18.08
C LEU A 2 -5.74 -90.59 -17.52
N GLY A 3 -5.81 -89.31 -17.16
CA GLY A 3 -7.03 -88.67 -16.66
C GLY A 3 -7.82 -88.07 -17.82
N ASN A 4 -9.03 -88.58 -18.00
CA ASN A 4 -9.96 -88.29 -19.09
C ASN A 4 -10.49 -86.84 -19.05
N CYS A 5 -10.39 -86.14 -20.18
CA CYS A 5 -11.12 -84.90 -20.45
C CYS A 5 -12.58 -85.24 -20.80
N SER A 6 -13.51 -84.89 -19.90
CA SER A 6 -14.95 -84.91 -20.18
C SER A 6 -15.34 -83.57 -20.82
N LEU A 7 -15.73 -83.63 -22.09
CA LEU A 7 -16.16 -82.50 -22.90
C LEU A 7 -17.68 -82.37 -22.77
N ASP A 8 -18.16 -81.58 -21.81
CA ASP A 8 -19.58 -81.25 -21.70
C ASP A 8 -19.95 -80.15 -22.70
N GLN A 9 -20.43 -80.58 -23.86
CA GLN A 9 -21.27 -79.78 -24.73
C GLN A 9 -22.72 -79.93 -24.28
N ASN A 10 -23.34 -78.86 -23.76
CA ASN A 10 -24.74 -78.46 -24.02
C ASN A 10 -25.30 -77.56 -22.91
N ARG A 11 -25.45 -76.26 -23.20
CA ARG A 11 -26.69 -75.50 -22.98
C ARG A 11 -26.50 -74.06 -23.45
N LEU A 12 -26.81 -73.82 -24.72
CA LEU A 12 -27.10 -72.48 -25.20
C LEU A 12 -28.52 -72.10 -24.72
N SER A 13 -28.59 -71.63 -23.48
CA SER A 13 -29.75 -70.88 -23.01
C SER A 13 -29.70 -69.48 -23.62
N ALA A 14 -30.66 -69.18 -24.49
CA ALA A 14 -30.89 -67.85 -25.03
C ALA A 14 -31.29 -66.88 -23.90
N HIS A 15 -30.28 -66.30 -23.23
CA HIS A 15 -30.46 -65.13 -22.39
C HIS A 15 -30.76 -63.94 -23.31
N ARG A 16 -31.99 -63.44 -23.25
CA ARG A 16 -32.32 -62.08 -23.70
C ARG A 16 -31.33 -61.12 -23.03
N VAL A 17 -30.41 -60.57 -23.79
CA VAL A 17 -29.57 -59.44 -23.37
C VAL A 17 -30.42 -58.18 -23.45
N SER A 18 -31.34 -58.03 -22.50
CA SER A 18 -31.96 -56.75 -22.18
C SER A 18 -31.02 -56.06 -21.18
N GLY A 19 -29.98 -55.39 -21.69
CA GLY A 19 -28.91 -54.89 -20.82
C GLY A 19 -28.03 -53.80 -21.41
N PHE A 20 -28.57 -52.93 -22.28
CA PHE A 20 -27.89 -51.70 -22.70
C PHE A 20 -28.61 -50.49 -22.10
N GLY A 21 -28.39 -50.27 -20.80
CA GLY A 21 -28.99 -49.17 -20.05
C GLY A 21 -28.14 -48.70 -18.86
N SER A 22 -26.81 -48.87 -18.91
CA SER A 22 -25.92 -48.46 -17.81
C SER A 22 -24.59 -47.82 -18.26
N SER A 23 -24.47 -47.42 -19.52
CA SER A 23 -23.29 -46.68 -20.02
C SER A 23 -23.22 -45.22 -19.53
N GLY A 24 -24.30 -44.66 -18.97
CA GLY A 24 -24.32 -43.29 -18.44
C GLY A 24 -23.72 -43.10 -17.04
N PHE A 25 -23.66 -44.15 -16.21
CA PHE A 25 -23.22 -44.02 -14.81
C PHE A 25 -21.70 -43.89 -14.66
N GLY A 26 -20.93 -44.53 -15.56
CA GLY A 26 -19.46 -44.51 -15.52
C GLY A 26 -18.84 -43.16 -15.90
N LEU A 27 -19.38 -42.47 -16.91
CA LEU A 27 -18.84 -41.17 -17.34
C LEU A 27 -19.01 -40.08 -16.27
N SER A 28 -20.19 -40.01 -15.64
CA SER A 28 -20.47 -38.97 -14.64
C SER A 28 -19.61 -39.10 -13.37
N THR A 29 -19.18 -40.31 -13.01
CA THR A 29 -18.33 -40.54 -11.84
C THR A 29 -16.86 -40.20 -12.13
N PHE A 30 -16.38 -40.52 -13.34
CA PHE A 30 -15.06 -40.13 -13.80
C PHE A 30 -14.90 -38.60 -13.87
N GLU A 31 -15.85 -37.89 -14.47
CA GLU A 31 -15.83 -36.42 -14.56
C GLU A 31 -15.78 -35.75 -13.18
N ARG A 32 -16.54 -36.26 -12.21
CA ARG A 32 -16.51 -35.76 -10.83
C ARG A 32 -15.16 -35.99 -10.16
N ASN A 33 -14.55 -37.15 -10.38
CA ASN A 33 -13.24 -37.48 -9.81
C ASN A 33 -12.14 -36.60 -10.39
N GLU A 34 -12.11 -36.41 -11.71
CA GLU A 34 -11.14 -35.52 -12.36
C GLU A 34 -11.33 -34.06 -11.93
N LYS A 35 -12.59 -33.61 -11.82
CA LYS A 35 -12.90 -32.29 -11.28
C LYS A 35 -12.38 -32.13 -9.84
N ALA A 36 -12.58 -33.13 -8.98
CA ALA A 36 -12.10 -33.09 -7.60
C ALA A 36 -10.57 -33.00 -7.52
N LYS A 37 -9.85 -33.75 -8.37
CA LYS A 37 -8.38 -33.66 -8.45
C LYS A 37 -7.91 -32.28 -8.92
N MET A 38 -8.57 -31.71 -9.92
CA MET A 38 -8.26 -30.37 -10.42
C MET A 38 -8.50 -29.31 -9.33
N GLU A 39 -9.64 -29.39 -8.63
CA GLU A 39 -9.94 -28.48 -7.52
C GLU A 39 -8.93 -28.60 -6.38
N HIS A 40 -8.50 -29.82 -6.06
CA HIS A 40 -7.43 -30.05 -5.08
C HIS A 40 -6.12 -29.39 -5.51
N ALA A 41 -5.68 -29.61 -6.76
CA ALA A 41 -4.45 -29.00 -7.28
C ALA A 41 -4.51 -27.45 -7.28
N LEU A 42 -5.66 -26.87 -7.62
CA LEU A 42 -5.86 -25.43 -7.57
C LEU A 42 -5.82 -24.88 -6.14
N ALA A 43 -6.45 -25.58 -5.19
CA ALA A 43 -6.43 -25.18 -3.78
C ALA A 43 -5.02 -25.23 -3.20
N LEU A 44 -4.25 -26.27 -3.54
CA LEU A 44 -2.86 -26.45 -3.11
C LEU A 44 -1.98 -25.32 -3.65
N ASN A 45 -1.98 -25.09 -4.96
CA ASN A 45 -1.20 -24.01 -5.58
C ASN A 45 -1.57 -22.64 -5.01
N SER A 46 -2.86 -22.41 -4.75
CA SER A 46 -3.32 -21.17 -4.13
C SER A 46 -2.80 -20.96 -2.69
N LEU A 47 -2.62 -22.04 -1.94
CA LEU A 47 -2.02 -22.00 -0.60
C LEU A 47 -0.50 -21.79 -0.69
N GLU A 48 0.20 -22.57 -1.51
CA GLU A 48 1.65 -22.46 -1.73
C GLU A 48 2.05 -21.04 -2.17
N SER A 49 1.35 -20.50 -3.16
CA SER A 49 1.58 -19.13 -3.63
C SER A 49 1.36 -18.11 -2.52
N ALA A 50 0.34 -18.28 -1.67
CA ALA A 50 0.12 -17.38 -0.53
C ALA A 50 1.27 -17.45 0.49
N VAL A 51 1.73 -18.66 0.83
CA VAL A 51 2.85 -18.86 1.76
C VAL A 51 4.13 -18.21 1.21
N TYR A 52 4.42 -18.42 -0.07
CA TYR A 52 5.60 -17.84 -0.73
C TYR A 52 5.54 -16.30 -0.75
N ASP A 53 4.41 -15.74 -1.19
CA ASP A 53 4.19 -14.29 -1.24
C ASP A 53 4.39 -13.60 0.12
N TYR A 54 3.88 -14.20 1.20
CA TYR A 54 4.01 -13.62 2.53
C TYR A 54 5.40 -13.81 3.12
N THR A 55 6.06 -14.93 2.82
CA THR A 55 7.46 -15.17 3.22
C THR A 55 8.38 -14.14 2.56
N ALA A 56 8.26 -13.95 1.24
CA ALA A 56 9.04 -12.95 0.51
C ALA A 56 8.83 -11.53 1.06
N LYS A 57 7.57 -11.14 1.32
CA LYS A 57 7.27 -9.82 1.90
C LYS A 57 7.82 -9.62 3.31
N LEU A 58 8.00 -10.69 4.09
CA LEU A 58 8.62 -10.63 5.42
C LEU A 58 10.15 -10.56 5.36
N GLU A 59 10.76 -11.11 4.31
CA GLU A 59 12.20 -11.04 4.06
C GLU A 59 12.64 -9.71 3.46
N GLU A 60 11.80 -9.08 2.62
CA GLU A 60 12.11 -7.79 1.96
C GLU A 60 12.03 -6.58 2.92
N ASP A 61 12.00 -6.79 4.24
CA ASP A 61 11.77 -5.77 5.28
C ASP A 61 10.54 -4.88 5.07
N SER A 62 9.69 -5.19 4.08
CA SER A 62 8.49 -4.45 3.71
C SER A 62 7.49 -4.41 4.86
N PHE A 63 7.55 -5.35 5.79
CA PHE A 63 6.71 -5.40 6.98
C PHE A 63 7.30 -4.77 8.25
N SER A 64 8.57 -4.35 8.24
CA SER A 64 9.24 -3.75 9.41
C SER A 64 8.51 -2.50 9.95
N GLY A 65 7.82 -1.75 9.08
CA GLY A 65 7.01 -0.58 9.45
C GLY A 65 5.56 -0.87 9.84
N PHE A 66 5.09 -2.13 9.79
CA PHE A 66 3.68 -2.47 9.95
C PHE A 66 3.37 -3.24 11.24
N GLY A 67 4.30 -4.06 11.74
CA GLY A 67 4.11 -4.93 12.92
C GLY A 67 5.03 -4.57 14.10
N THR A 68 4.73 -5.07 15.30
CA THR A 68 5.78 -5.19 16.34
C THR A 68 6.60 -6.43 16.03
N GLU A 69 7.81 -6.52 16.59
CA GLU A 69 8.67 -7.69 16.37
C GLU A 69 7.99 -8.99 16.80
N GLU A 70 7.18 -8.97 17.88
CA GLU A 70 6.44 -10.14 18.35
C GLU A 70 5.36 -10.59 17.35
N GLU A 71 4.62 -9.64 16.76
CA GLU A 71 3.61 -9.94 15.73
C GLU A 71 4.27 -10.51 14.47
N LEU A 72 5.41 -9.94 14.06
CA LEU A 72 6.17 -10.42 12.90
C LEU A 72 6.72 -11.82 13.16
N GLN A 73 7.23 -12.08 14.36
CA GLN A 73 7.69 -13.42 14.76
C GLN A 73 6.56 -14.44 14.77
N LEU A 74 5.38 -14.08 15.27
CA LEU A 74 4.21 -14.96 15.25
C LEU A 74 3.82 -15.34 13.81
N VAL A 75 3.82 -14.37 12.89
CA VAL A 75 3.51 -14.65 11.47
C VAL A 75 4.62 -15.46 10.80
N ARG A 76 5.91 -15.19 11.09
CA ARG A 76 7.04 -16.01 10.62
C ARG A 76 6.92 -17.45 11.10
N GLN A 77 6.60 -17.67 12.37
CA GLN A 77 6.39 -19.00 12.93
C GLN A 77 5.23 -19.70 12.23
N LYS A 78 4.09 -19.03 12.05
CA LYS A 78 2.93 -19.64 11.40
C LYS A 78 3.18 -19.99 9.92
N LEU A 79 3.93 -19.16 9.19
CA LEU A 79 4.33 -19.47 7.82
C LEU A 79 5.28 -20.65 7.76
N LYS A 80 6.20 -20.76 8.73
CA LYS A 80 7.08 -21.92 8.86
C LYS A 80 6.27 -23.20 9.12
N GLU A 81 5.37 -23.18 10.10
CA GLU A 81 4.47 -24.30 10.37
C GLU A 81 3.65 -24.71 9.15
N MET A 82 3.19 -23.74 8.34
CA MET A 82 2.46 -24.03 7.11
C MET A 82 3.34 -24.62 6.02
N LYS A 83 4.59 -24.17 5.92
CA LYS A 83 5.56 -24.71 4.97
C LYS A 83 5.93 -26.15 5.33
N ASP A 84 6.25 -26.40 6.60
CA ASP A 84 6.55 -27.74 7.11
C ASP A 84 5.35 -28.67 6.89
N TRP A 85 4.12 -28.17 7.12
CA TRP A 85 2.90 -28.93 6.83
C TRP A 85 2.69 -29.24 5.34
N LEU A 86 3.10 -28.35 4.43
CA LEU A 86 3.04 -28.60 2.98
C LEU A 86 4.06 -29.67 2.53
N GLU A 87 5.23 -29.71 3.17
CA GLU A 87 6.27 -30.72 2.91
C GLU A 87 5.85 -32.11 3.41
N ASP A 88 5.20 -32.18 4.57
CA ASP A 88 4.69 -33.42 5.18
C ASP A 88 3.22 -33.73 4.83
N MET A 89 2.66 -33.04 3.83
CA MET A 89 1.22 -33.09 3.54
C MET A 89 0.77 -34.51 3.14
N PRO A 90 -0.29 -35.06 3.78
CA PRO A 90 -0.82 -36.35 3.39
C PRO A 90 -1.50 -36.30 2.03
N ASN A 91 -1.34 -37.35 1.22
CA ASN A 91 -1.94 -37.49 -0.12
C ASN A 91 -3.48 -37.41 -0.13
N GLU A 92 -4.12 -37.54 1.03
CA GLU A 92 -5.58 -37.60 1.21
C GLU A 92 -6.17 -36.29 1.77
N THR A 93 -5.39 -35.21 1.80
CA THR A 93 -5.85 -33.92 2.34
C THR A 93 -7.10 -33.43 1.60
N SER A 94 -8.10 -32.97 2.35
CA SER A 94 -9.34 -32.48 1.75
C SER A 94 -9.17 -31.07 1.17
N VAL A 95 -9.89 -30.77 0.09
CA VAL A 95 -9.91 -29.42 -0.51
C VAL A 95 -10.33 -28.34 0.49
N GLU A 96 -11.23 -28.67 1.41
CA GLU A 96 -11.72 -27.73 2.43
C GLU A 96 -10.66 -27.43 3.50
N GLU A 97 -9.82 -28.41 3.84
CA GLU A 97 -8.69 -28.20 4.74
C GLU A 97 -7.64 -27.28 4.11
N LEU A 98 -7.31 -27.46 2.83
CA LEU A 98 -6.42 -26.55 2.10
C LEU A 98 -6.96 -25.12 2.06
N LYS A 99 -8.26 -24.95 1.76
CA LYS A 99 -8.91 -23.63 1.79
C LYS A 99 -8.89 -23.03 3.20
N GLN A 100 -9.07 -23.84 4.24
CA GLN A 100 -9.04 -23.39 5.62
C GLN A 100 -7.64 -22.91 6.03
N LYS A 101 -6.60 -23.70 5.74
CA LYS A 101 -5.21 -23.33 5.95
C LYS A 101 -4.85 -22.02 5.23
N ARG A 102 -5.33 -21.83 4.00
CA ARG A 102 -5.15 -20.57 3.27
C ARG A 102 -5.80 -19.39 3.98
N ARG A 103 -7.05 -19.53 4.47
CA ARG A 103 -7.72 -18.48 5.24
C ARG A 103 -6.92 -18.13 6.49
N GLU A 104 -6.39 -19.11 7.21
CA GLU A 104 -5.59 -18.89 8.41
C GLU A 104 -4.30 -18.09 8.16
N VAL A 105 -3.61 -18.34 7.03
CA VAL A 105 -2.43 -17.56 6.62
C VAL A 105 -2.84 -16.11 6.29
N VAL A 106 -3.89 -15.94 5.49
CA VAL A 106 -4.39 -14.62 5.09
C VAL A 106 -4.87 -13.82 6.30
N GLU A 107 -5.63 -14.44 7.20
CA GLU A 107 -6.14 -13.83 8.43
C GLU A 107 -4.99 -13.31 9.30
N SER A 108 -3.99 -14.16 9.59
CA SER A 108 -2.81 -13.79 10.38
C SER A 108 -2.02 -12.65 9.75
N SER A 109 -1.86 -12.64 8.43
CA SER A 109 -1.20 -11.53 7.73
C SER A 109 -2.02 -10.23 7.75
N SER A 110 -3.36 -10.32 7.78
CA SER A 110 -4.24 -9.16 7.74
C SER A 110 -4.21 -8.35 9.05
N PHE A 111 -3.93 -9.00 10.18
CA PHE A 111 -3.79 -8.34 11.48
C PHE A 111 -2.66 -7.29 11.46
N ILE A 112 -1.51 -7.62 10.83
CA ILE A 112 -0.38 -6.70 10.66
C ILE A 112 -0.79 -5.46 9.84
N LYS A 113 -1.57 -5.65 8.77
CA LYS A 113 -2.01 -4.54 7.91
C LYS A 113 -3.00 -3.62 8.64
N LYS A 114 -3.90 -4.18 9.44
CA LYS A 114 -4.94 -3.43 10.17
C LYS A 114 -4.36 -2.64 11.35
N SER A 115 -3.26 -3.08 11.97
CA SER A 115 -2.66 -2.39 13.12
C SER A 115 -1.84 -1.15 12.72
N SER A 116 -1.36 -1.06 11.48
CA SER A 116 -0.49 0.05 11.02
C SER A 116 -1.12 1.46 11.11
N PRO A 117 -2.36 1.72 10.61
CA PRO A 117 -2.96 3.05 10.70
C PRO A 117 -3.21 3.48 12.15
N ILE A 118 -3.60 2.53 12.99
CA ILE A 118 -3.90 2.76 14.42
C ILE A 118 -2.63 3.20 15.15
N ARG A 119 -1.47 2.62 14.81
CA ARG A 119 -0.17 3.02 15.38
C ARG A 119 0.28 4.39 14.92
N LYS A 120 0.16 4.70 13.63
CA LYS A 120 0.46 6.04 13.10
C LYS A 120 -0.34 7.11 13.83
N LEU A 121 -1.62 6.85 14.12
CA LEU A 121 -2.47 7.76 14.87
C LEU A 121 -2.05 7.90 16.33
N LYS A 122 -1.71 6.79 17.01
CA LYS A 122 -1.23 6.82 18.41
C LYS A 122 0.09 7.57 18.57
N ASN A 123 1.05 7.35 17.67
CA ASN A 123 2.34 8.05 17.70
C ASN A 123 2.18 9.55 17.48
N ARG A 124 1.30 9.95 16.53
CA ARG A 124 0.98 11.36 16.32
C ARG A 124 0.31 12.00 17.55
N LYS A 125 -0.52 11.24 18.28
CA LYS A 125 -1.13 11.74 19.52
C LYS A 125 -0.08 11.96 20.62
N ARG A 126 0.87 11.02 20.79
CA ARG A 126 1.99 11.17 21.75
C ARG A 126 2.88 12.36 21.42
N GLN A 127 3.30 12.50 20.16
CA GLN A 127 4.11 13.65 19.73
C GLN A 127 3.38 14.98 19.96
N LYS A 128 2.07 15.03 19.76
CA LYS A 128 1.27 16.22 20.03
C LYS A 128 1.24 16.55 21.53
N GLU A 129 1.10 15.54 22.38
CA GLU A 129 1.06 15.68 23.85
C GLU A 129 2.44 16.05 24.43
N GLU A 130 3.52 15.49 23.90
CA GLU A 130 4.90 15.89 24.23
C GLU A 130 5.15 17.36 23.88
N LEU A 131 4.73 17.81 22.68
CA LEU A 131 4.86 19.21 22.27
C LEU A 131 4.04 20.16 23.16
N GLU A 132 2.85 19.72 23.61
CA GLU A 132 1.97 20.49 24.50
C GLU A 132 2.52 20.56 25.93
N ASN A 133 3.15 19.49 26.41
CA ASN A 133 3.85 19.46 27.69
C ASN A 133 5.11 20.33 27.68
N GLU A 134 5.89 20.34 26.60
CA GLU A 134 7.05 21.23 26.45
C GLU A 134 6.63 22.71 26.44
N LEU A 135 5.50 23.05 25.81
CA LEU A 135 4.93 24.40 25.82
C LEU A 135 4.36 24.81 27.20
N SER A 136 3.99 23.85 28.05
CA SER A 136 3.43 24.12 29.38
C SER A 136 4.48 24.26 30.49
N ASN A 137 5.77 24.06 30.19
CA ASN A 137 6.88 24.34 31.11
C ASN A 137 7.60 25.64 30.70
N PRO A 138 7.15 26.82 31.16
CA PRO A 138 7.82 28.10 30.93
C PRO A 138 9.07 28.23 31.82
N GLY A 139 10.02 27.30 31.69
CA GLY A 139 11.29 27.31 32.40
C GLY A 139 12.39 27.97 31.56
N ASN A 140 12.49 29.30 31.60
CA ASN A 140 13.70 30.08 31.28
C ASN A 140 14.47 29.78 29.97
N ALA A 141 13.77 29.45 28.87
CA ALA A 141 14.38 29.57 27.54
C ALA A 141 14.41 31.06 27.15
N GLU A 142 15.44 31.77 27.61
CA GLU A 142 15.86 33.08 27.12
C GLU A 142 15.98 32.98 25.59
N GLN A 143 14.95 33.48 24.90
CA GLN A 143 14.74 33.31 23.47
C GLN A 143 15.74 34.20 22.71
N LYS A 144 16.99 33.74 22.64
CA LYS A 144 17.97 34.21 21.66
C LYS A 144 17.57 33.66 20.30
N ASN A 145 16.62 34.34 19.64
CA ASN A 145 16.52 34.35 18.19
C ASN A 145 17.37 35.53 17.69
N PRO A 146 18.70 35.40 17.50
CA PRO A 146 19.54 36.50 17.02
C PRO A 146 19.30 36.89 15.55
N GLY A 147 18.34 36.27 14.85
CA GLY A 147 18.17 36.40 13.40
C GLY A 147 16.95 37.19 12.90
N LEU A 148 16.10 37.71 13.80
CA LEU A 148 14.96 38.56 13.41
C LEU A 148 15.13 39.94 14.06
N THR A 149 16.18 40.66 13.67
CA THR A 149 16.24 42.09 13.91
C THR A 149 15.09 42.77 13.16
N LEU A 150 14.50 43.80 13.78
CA LEU A 150 13.46 44.67 13.20
C LEU A 150 13.86 45.32 11.86
N GLU A 151 15.07 45.07 11.37
CA GLU A 151 15.57 45.54 10.08
C GLU A 151 15.08 44.70 8.89
N ASN A 152 14.53 43.50 9.11
CA ASN A 152 13.86 42.72 8.07
C ASN A 152 12.43 43.22 7.78
N ILE A 153 12.26 44.55 7.78
CA ILE A 153 11.06 45.23 7.29
C ILE A 153 11.12 45.24 5.77
N TRP A 154 10.11 44.63 5.15
CA TRP A 154 9.96 44.53 3.70
C TRP A 154 10.01 45.92 3.03
N ASN A 155 10.98 46.13 2.15
CA ASN A 155 11.09 47.36 1.36
C ASN A 155 10.11 47.30 0.17
N SER A 156 9.00 48.03 0.26
CA SER A 156 7.99 48.11 -0.80
C SER A 156 8.56 48.60 -2.14
N ASN A 157 9.67 49.34 -2.13
CA ASN A 157 10.30 49.87 -3.34
C ASN A 157 11.12 48.82 -4.12
N ALA A 158 11.43 47.68 -3.51
CA ALA A 158 12.12 46.57 -4.17
C ALA A 158 11.16 45.58 -4.87
N CYS A 159 9.84 45.81 -4.78
CA CYS A 159 8.84 44.90 -5.33
C CYS A 159 8.58 45.19 -6.82
N HIS A 160 8.61 44.15 -7.66
CA HIS A 160 8.33 44.28 -9.09
C HIS A 160 6.92 44.85 -9.33
N PRO A 161 6.71 45.78 -10.30
CA PRO A 161 5.42 46.46 -10.53
C PRO A 161 4.23 45.56 -10.94
N HIS A 162 4.42 44.24 -11.02
CA HIS A 162 3.39 43.26 -11.37
C HIS A 162 3.07 42.29 -10.24
N LEU A 163 3.78 42.41 -9.12
CA LEU A 163 3.52 41.67 -7.89
C LEU A 163 2.84 42.64 -6.93
N THR A 164 1.58 42.39 -6.63
CA THR A 164 0.86 43.14 -5.61
C THR A 164 0.74 42.22 -4.41
N LEU A 165 1.31 42.64 -3.28
CA LEU A 165 1.05 41.98 -2.01
C LEU A 165 -0.43 42.23 -1.68
N SER A 166 -1.20 41.17 -1.44
CA SER A 166 -2.50 41.40 -0.81
C SER A 166 -2.27 41.87 0.62
N GLU A 167 -3.10 42.80 1.10
CA GLU A 167 -3.08 43.19 2.51
C GLU A 167 -3.12 41.94 3.41
N PRO A 168 -2.38 41.94 4.53
CA PRO A 168 -2.41 40.83 5.46
C PRO A 168 -3.85 40.60 5.89
N VAL A 169 -4.41 39.47 5.46
CA VAL A 169 -5.76 39.07 5.86
C VAL A 169 -5.71 38.75 7.35
N GLN A 170 -6.19 39.69 8.17
CA GLN A 170 -6.37 39.44 9.59
C GLN A 170 -7.54 38.46 9.75
N LEU A 171 -7.23 37.19 9.93
CA LEU A 171 -8.20 36.19 10.37
C LEU A 171 -8.48 36.45 11.84
N SER A 172 -9.62 37.08 12.13
CA SER A 172 -10.03 37.57 13.44
C SER A 172 -10.16 36.50 14.54
N ASP A 173 -10.20 35.21 14.17
CA ASP A 173 -10.71 34.16 15.07
C ASP A 173 -9.69 33.09 15.48
N SER A 174 -8.37 33.34 15.33
CA SER A 174 -7.35 32.39 15.80
C SER A 174 -6.39 33.06 16.78
N LYS A 175 -6.32 32.52 18.01
CA LYS A 175 -5.31 32.84 19.06
C LYS A 175 -3.84 32.63 18.64
N LEU A 176 -3.60 32.24 17.39
CA LEU A 176 -2.31 32.29 16.73
C LEU A 176 -2.41 33.29 15.57
N SER A 177 -2.05 34.54 15.84
CA SER A 177 -1.96 35.62 14.85
C SER A 177 -0.78 35.34 13.90
N LYS A 178 -1.01 34.48 12.92
CA LYS A 178 -0.01 34.18 11.89
C LYS A 178 -0.36 35.00 10.65
N SER A 179 0.37 36.08 10.43
CA SER A 179 0.27 36.85 9.19
C SER A 179 0.75 35.98 8.04
N LEU A 180 -0.17 35.57 7.17
CA LEU A 180 0.15 34.89 5.92
C LEU A 180 0.39 35.96 4.85
N LEU A 181 1.64 36.03 4.36
CA LEU A 181 1.96 36.86 3.20
C LEU A 181 1.52 36.10 1.94
N VAL A 182 0.49 36.59 1.25
CA VAL A 182 0.05 36.03 -0.03
C VAL A 182 0.53 36.95 -1.15
N VAL A 183 1.48 36.46 -1.95
CA VAL A 183 1.97 37.18 -3.13
C VAL A 183 1.02 36.86 -4.28
N LYS A 184 0.26 37.85 -4.75
CA LYS A 184 -0.65 37.69 -5.88
C LYS A 184 -0.03 38.25 -7.15
N HIS A 185 0.04 37.41 -8.19
CA HIS A 185 0.48 37.83 -9.52
C HIS A 185 -0.75 38.24 -10.34
N ASN A 186 -0.81 39.52 -10.75
CA ASN A 186 -2.02 40.13 -11.31
C ASN A 186 -2.22 39.95 -12.84
N LYS A 187 -1.54 39.00 -13.50
CA LYS A 187 -1.73 38.78 -14.96
C LYS A 187 -2.88 37.79 -15.26
N LYS A 188 -3.73 38.15 -16.23
CA LYS A 188 -4.93 37.41 -16.70
C LYS A 188 -4.68 36.01 -17.29
N LYS A 189 -3.44 35.52 -17.36
CA LYS A 189 -3.11 34.19 -17.87
C LYS A 189 -2.22 33.49 -16.85
N SER A 190 -2.69 32.36 -16.32
CA SER A 190 -1.97 31.54 -15.35
C SER A 190 -0.74 30.92 -16.00
N LYS A 191 0.41 31.57 -15.90
CA LYS A 191 1.70 30.91 -16.08
C LYS A 191 2.11 30.30 -14.74
N CYS A 192 2.58 29.06 -14.76
CA CYS A 192 3.19 28.44 -13.60
C CYS A 192 4.53 29.14 -13.34
N SER A 193 4.68 29.75 -12.17
CA SER A 193 5.95 30.30 -11.71
C SER A 193 6.49 29.36 -10.62
N SER A 194 7.70 28.82 -10.81
CA SER A 194 8.40 28.07 -9.78
C SER A 194 9.44 28.98 -9.12
N VAL A 195 9.53 28.94 -7.79
CA VAL A 195 10.51 29.71 -7.03
C VAL A 195 11.55 28.73 -6.49
N PHE A 196 12.82 28.94 -6.86
CA PHE A 196 13.94 28.17 -6.32
C PHE A 196 14.41 28.80 -5.01
N ALA A 197 14.54 27.99 -3.96
CA ALA A 197 15.16 28.42 -2.71
C ALA A 197 16.68 28.44 -2.87
N VAL A 198 17.33 29.51 -2.42
CA VAL A 198 18.80 29.66 -2.46
C VAL A 198 19.49 28.71 -1.47
N HIS A 199 18.81 28.36 -0.38
CA HIS A 199 19.32 27.47 0.65
C HIS A 199 18.50 26.18 0.71
N PRO A 200 19.14 25.01 0.94
CA PRO A 200 18.44 23.74 1.06
C PRO A 200 17.50 23.76 2.27
N ILE A 201 16.31 23.17 2.09
CA ILE A 201 15.34 23.03 3.17
C ILE A 201 15.94 22.15 4.27
N PRO A 202 16.02 22.61 5.53
CA PRO A 202 16.54 21.79 6.63
C PRO A 202 15.77 20.47 6.73
N LYS A 203 16.47 19.35 6.82
CA LYS A 203 15.90 18.00 6.91
C LYS A 203 15.41 17.66 8.33
N THR A 204 14.79 18.61 9.02
CA THR A 204 14.16 18.34 10.32
C THR A 204 12.73 17.87 10.11
N SER A 205 12.28 16.92 10.93
CA SER A 205 11.03 16.19 10.75
C SER A 205 9.75 17.01 10.93
N ALA A 206 9.86 18.27 11.41
CA ALA A 206 8.77 19.25 11.44
C ALA A 206 9.32 20.65 11.77
N GLY A 207 8.71 21.69 11.21
CA GLY A 207 9.03 23.10 11.50
C GLY A 207 8.42 24.05 10.47
N ILE A 208 8.22 25.30 10.85
CA ILE A 208 7.87 26.37 9.91
C ILE A 208 9.16 27.10 9.56
N PHE A 209 9.52 27.12 8.29
CA PHE A 209 10.71 27.82 7.80
C PHE A 209 10.29 29.03 6.98
N TYR A 210 11.02 30.12 7.17
CA TYR A 210 10.88 31.34 6.39
C TYR A 210 12.08 31.44 5.45
N TYR A 211 11.82 31.67 4.16
CA TYR A 211 12.86 31.88 3.16
C TYR A 211 12.68 33.25 2.54
N GLU A 212 13.77 33.99 2.42
CA GLU A 212 13.84 35.13 1.52
C GLU A 212 14.01 34.60 0.10
N VAL A 213 13.15 35.06 -0.81
CA VAL A 213 13.18 34.67 -2.22
C VAL A 213 13.41 35.92 -3.06
N THR A 214 14.47 35.92 -3.86
CA THR A 214 14.75 36.96 -4.85
C THR A 214 14.20 36.49 -6.20
N ILE A 215 13.13 37.13 -6.69
CA ILE A 215 12.53 36.80 -7.98
C ILE A 215 13.24 37.62 -9.06
N LEU A 216 14.04 36.95 -9.89
CA LEU A 216 14.64 37.57 -11.08
C LEU A 216 13.67 37.40 -12.25
N GLY A 217 13.10 38.51 -12.72
CA GLY A 217 12.28 38.53 -13.93
C GLY A 217 13.17 38.70 -15.16
N GLU A 218 13.22 37.68 -16.02
CA GLU A 218 13.82 37.85 -17.34
C GLU A 218 12.89 38.70 -18.20
N ALA A 219 13.40 39.84 -18.69
CA ALA A 219 12.70 40.66 -19.66
C ALA A 219 12.67 39.89 -20.99
N THR A 220 11.59 39.15 -21.23
CA THR A 220 11.35 38.59 -22.56
C THR A 220 10.99 39.76 -23.47
N ASP A 221 11.93 40.20 -24.29
CA ASP A 221 11.68 41.10 -25.41
C ASP A 221 10.60 40.45 -26.28
N SER A 222 9.41 41.05 -26.26
CA SER A 222 8.29 40.61 -27.09
C SER A 222 8.58 41.01 -28.54
N THR A 223 9.33 40.17 -29.25
CA THR A 223 9.41 40.22 -30.71
C THR A 223 8.04 39.84 -31.28
N GLU A 224 7.34 40.83 -31.85
CA GLU A 224 6.10 40.64 -32.59
C GLU A 224 6.29 39.57 -33.68
N MET A 225 5.51 38.50 -33.59
CA MET A 225 5.34 37.55 -34.69
C MET A 225 4.23 38.07 -35.63
N PRO A 226 4.50 38.31 -36.92
CA PRO A 226 3.50 38.82 -37.85
C PRO A 226 2.43 37.77 -38.17
N TYR A 227 1.18 38.20 -38.09
CA TYR A 227 -0.03 37.38 -38.12
C TYR A 227 -0.49 36.94 -39.52
N ASN A 228 0.41 36.57 -40.44
CA ASN A 228 0.01 36.32 -41.84
C ASN A 228 0.61 35.03 -42.41
N LYS A 229 0.02 33.86 -42.12
CA LYS A 229 -0.04 32.70 -43.03
C LYS A 229 -0.80 31.52 -42.41
N TRP A 230 -2.09 31.42 -42.73
CA TRP A 230 -2.79 30.15 -42.90
C TRP A 230 -3.77 30.36 -44.06
N HIS A 231 -3.32 29.96 -45.25
CA HIS A 231 -4.16 29.68 -46.42
C HIS A 231 -4.11 28.18 -46.63
#